data_AF-A0A6A6KNM5-F1
#
_entry.id   AF-A0A6A6KNM5-F1
#
_cell.length_a   1.000
_cell.length_b   1.000
_cell.length_c   1.000
_cell.angle_alpha   90.00
_cell.angle_beta   90.00
_cell.angle_gamma   90.00
#
_symmetry.space_group_name_H-M   'P 1'
#
loop_
_entity.id
_entity.type
_entity.pdbx_description
1 polymer ?
#
loop_
_entity_poly.entity_id
_entity_poly.type
_entity_poly.pdbx_seq_one_letter_code
_entity_poly.pdbx_strand_id
1 'polypeptide(L)'
;MGILPDDVVIIRQSEKERDLSVITVNCPDKTGLGCDLCRIILFFGLNIVKGDLSTDGKWCYIVFWVAGNSSTRWGLLKKRLLGESSLLPTKITDDMLHLEIPDELQNLQTSSSVSVTMDNSLSPAHTLVQIACQDHKGLLYDILRTLKDYNIKTSYGRFTIKQRRNCEIDLFIVQADGKKIVDPNKQRALSCHLEMELLRPLRVAVVSRGPDTELLVANPVELSGKGRPLVFHDITLALKMLKSCIFSAEIRRNMIGDREFEVYRVLLDEGESLPIPRSKIEGAVWNMLMGWD
;
A
#
# COMPACT_ATOMS: atom_id res chain seq x y z
N MET A 1 26.21 -21.13 -7.66
CA MET A 1 26.34 -21.23 -6.19
C MET A 1 24.95 -21.04 -5.61
N GLY A 2 24.49 -21.95 -4.76
CA GLY A 2 23.20 -21.80 -4.08
C GLY A 2 23.32 -20.74 -2.99
N ILE A 3 22.34 -19.84 -2.90
CA ILE A 3 22.18 -18.94 -1.76
C ILE A 3 21.74 -19.81 -0.59
N LEU A 4 22.42 -19.72 0.56
CA LEU A 4 21.96 -20.43 1.77
C LEU A 4 20.62 -19.81 2.21
N PRO A 5 19.67 -20.60 2.77
CA PRO A 5 18.36 -20.08 3.18
C PRO A 5 18.45 -18.88 4.15
N ASP A 6 19.53 -18.81 4.95
CA ASP A 6 19.78 -17.71 5.87
C ASP A 6 20.26 -16.40 5.22
N ASP A 7 20.72 -16.45 3.96
CA ASP A 7 21.16 -15.29 3.19
C ASP A 7 20.02 -14.67 2.36
N VAL A 8 18.88 -15.36 2.25
CA VAL A 8 17.72 -14.90 1.46
C VAL A 8 17.01 -13.73 2.14
N VAL A 9 16.84 -13.78 3.46
CA VAL A 9 16.26 -12.69 4.25
C VAL A 9 17.13 -12.42 5.46
N ILE A 10 17.69 -11.22 5.54
CA ILE A 10 18.54 -10.77 6.63
C ILE A 10 17.82 -9.63 7.35
N ILE A 11 17.63 -9.75 8.66
CA ILE A 11 17.03 -8.69 9.49
C ILE A 11 18.07 -8.23 10.50
N ARG A 12 18.47 -6.96 10.40
CA ARG A 12 19.31 -6.28 11.38
C ARG A 12 18.43 -5.37 12.22
N GLN A 13 18.13 -5.82 13.43
CA GLN A 13 17.31 -5.08 14.38
C GLN A 13 18.13 -3.95 14.99
N SER A 14 17.50 -2.80 15.16
CA SER A 14 18.07 -1.73 15.96
C SER A 14 17.87 -2.01 17.46
N GLU A 15 18.89 -1.69 18.26
CA GLU A 15 18.82 -1.74 19.73
C GLU A 15 18.11 -0.52 20.34
N LYS A 16 18.01 0.59 19.59
CA LYS A 16 17.38 1.84 20.06
C LYS A 16 16.03 2.04 19.38
N GLU A 17 15.04 2.46 20.16
CA GLU A 17 13.64 2.65 19.73
C GLU A 17 13.46 3.69 18.61
N ARG A 18 14.42 4.60 18.41
CA ARG A 18 14.40 5.63 17.34
C ARG A 18 15.21 5.27 16.10
N ASP A 19 16.01 4.23 16.16
CA ASP A 19 16.90 3.83 15.08
C ASP A 19 16.18 2.80 14.19
N LEU A 20 16.44 2.88 12.88
CA LEU A 20 15.75 2.05 11.89
C LEU A 20 16.34 0.64 11.88
N SER A 21 15.46 -0.36 11.86
CA SER A 21 15.86 -1.74 11.56
C SER A 21 15.98 -1.93 10.06
N VAL A 22 16.87 -2.82 9.62
CA VAL A 22 17.11 -3.07 8.19
C VAL A 22 16.68 -4.48 7.83
N ILE A 23 15.81 -4.60 6.83
CA ILE A 23 15.40 -5.87 6.23
C ILE A 23 16.01 -5.93 4.84
N THR A 24 16.85 -6.93 4.58
CA THR A 24 17.42 -7.21 3.26
C THR A 24 16.84 -8.51 2.74
N VAL A 25 16.41 -8.51 1.48
CA VAL A 25 15.86 -9.66 0.78
C VAL A 25 16.65 -9.86 -0.51
N ASN A 26 17.19 -11.06 -0.70
CA ASN A 26 17.91 -11.47 -1.90
C ASN A 26 17.32 -12.80 -2.39
N CYS A 27 16.50 -12.75 -3.43
CA CYS A 27 15.73 -13.91 -3.88
C CYS A 27 15.45 -13.88 -5.39
N PRO A 28 15.00 -14.99 -6.00
CA PRO A 28 14.59 -14.99 -7.39
C PRO A 28 13.52 -13.93 -7.66
N ASP A 29 13.65 -13.25 -8.79
CA ASP A 29 12.69 -12.21 -9.17
C ASP A 29 11.35 -12.81 -9.58
N LYS A 30 10.27 -12.09 -9.23
CA LYS A 30 8.91 -12.41 -9.62
C LYS A 30 8.07 -11.15 -9.69
N THR A 31 7.14 -11.13 -10.65
CA THR A 31 6.18 -10.02 -10.77
C THR A 31 5.43 -9.82 -9.45
N GLY A 32 5.40 -8.58 -8.95
CA GLY A 32 4.71 -8.24 -7.71
C GLY A 32 5.47 -8.52 -6.41
N LEU A 33 6.71 -9.04 -6.46
CA LEU A 33 7.52 -9.35 -5.26
C LEU A 33 7.58 -8.17 -4.28
N GLY A 34 7.92 -6.98 -4.77
CA GLY A 34 8.02 -5.78 -3.94
C GLY A 34 6.70 -5.44 -3.24
N CYS A 35 5.57 -5.57 -3.94
CA CYS A 35 4.23 -5.37 -3.37
C CYS A 35 3.95 -6.38 -2.24
N ASP A 36 4.17 -7.68 -2.50
CA ASP A 36 3.91 -8.73 -1.52
C ASP A 36 4.79 -8.60 -0.27
N LEU A 37 6.07 -8.24 -0.43
CA LEU A 37 6.98 -7.97 0.70
C LEU A 37 6.55 -6.75 1.51
N CYS A 38 6.18 -5.64 0.85
CA CYS A 38 5.69 -4.44 1.52
C CYS A 38 4.39 -4.74 2.29
N ARG A 39 3.50 -5.56 1.72
CA ARG A 39 2.28 -6.02 2.40
C ARG A 39 2.59 -6.83 3.65
N ILE A 40 3.57 -7.72 3.59
CA ILE A 40 4.01 -8.49 4.76
C ILE A 40 4.56 -7.55 5.83
N ILE A 41 5.47 -6.63 5.48
CA ILE A 41 6.04 -5.66 6.43
C ILE A 41 4.92 -4.83 7.10
N LEU A 42 3.98 -4.32 6.30
CA LEU A 42 2.83 -3.57 6.79
C LEU A 42 1.93 -4.41 7.72
N PHE A 43 1.74 -5.70 7.43
CA PHE A 43 0.98 -6.61 8.29
C PHE A 43 1.57 -6.75 9.70
N PHE A 44 2.89 -6.60 9.85
CA PHE A 44 3.55 -6.58 11.17
C PHE A 44 3.52 -5.20 11.83
N GLY A 45 2.82 -4.22 11.24
CA GLY A 45 2.72 -2.86 11.78
C GLY A 45 4.00 -2.04 11.65
N LEU A 46 4.92 -2.45 10.76
CA LEU A 46 6.16 -1.75 10.51
C LEU A 46 5.97 -0.69 9.42
N ASN A 47 6.56 0.49 9.63
CA ASN A 47 6.55 1.57 8.64
C ASN A 47 7.87 1.56 7.86
N ILE A 48 7.79 1.52 6.53
CA ILE A 48 8.96 1.60 5.66
C ILE A 48 9.35 3.07 5.52
N VAL A 49 10.57 3.42 5.95
CA VAL A 49 11.10 4.79 5.93
C VAL A 49 12.01 5.06 4.74
N LYS A 50 12.74 4.03 4.34
CA LYS A 50 13.57 4.03 3.14
C LYS A 50 13.47 2.66 2.48
N GLY A 51 13.55 2.63 1.15
CA GLY A 51 13.61 1.41 0.37
C GLY A 51 14.56 1.56 -0.81
N ASP A 52 15.37 0.54 -1.06
CA ASP A 52 16.15 0.40 -2.29
C ASP A 52 15.80 -0.96 -2.91
N LEU A 53 15.41 -0.98 -4.19
CA LEU A 53 15.04 -2.18 -4.94
C LEU A 53 15.83 -2.24 -6.25
N SER A 54 16.33 -3.42 -6.60
CA SER A 54 17.05 -3.68 -7.83
C SER A 54 16.79 -5.10 -8.30
N THR A 55 16.55 -5.31 -9.59
CA THR A 55 16.45 -6.64 -10.22
C THR A 55 17.17 -6.69 -11.56
N ASP A 56 17.72 -7.84 -11.90
CA ASP A 56 18.23 -8.16 -13.25
C ASP A 56 17.21 -8.98 -14.08
N GLY A 57 15.99 -9.13 -13.58
CA GLY A 57 14.92 -9.95 -14.15
C GLY A 57 14.98 -11.43 -13.78
N LYS A 58 16.03 -11.88 -13.08
CA LYS A 58 16.19 -13.25 -12.55
C LYS A 58 16.33 -13.26 -11.04
N TRP A 59 17.03 -12.29 -10.48
CA TRP A 59 17.29 -12.10 -9.07
C TRP A 59 16.91 -10.68 -8.68
N CYS A 60 16.28 -10.55 -7.53
CA CYS A 60 15.90 -9.30 -6.94
C CYS A 60 16.62 -9.11 -5.60
N TYR A 61 17.18 -7.92 -5.43
CA TYR A 61 17.80 -7.44 -4.21
C TYR A 61 17.03 -6.24 -3.69
N ILE A 62 16.50 -6.35 -2.48
CA ILE A 62 15.63 -5.33 -1.87
C ILE A 62 16.11 -5.05 -0.46
N VAL A 63 16.21 -3.78 -0.10
CA VAL A 63 16.55 -3.32 1.24
C VAL A 63 15.48 -2.36 1.73
N PHE A 64 14.90 -2.65 2.89
CA PHE A 64 13.97 -1.78 3.58
C PHE A 64 14.57 -1.31 4.90
N TRP A 65 14.51 -0.02 5.15
CA TRP A 65 14.73 0.55 6.47
C TRP A 65 13.37 0.80 7.09
N VAL A 66 13.10 0.15 8.21
CA VAL A 66 11.78 0.13 8.84
C VAL A 66 11.84 0.68 10.25
N ALA A 67 10.85 1.49 10.60
CA ALA A 67 10.54 1.87 11.96
C ALA A 67 9.57 0.82 12.52
N GLY A 68 9.92 0.23 13.66
CA GLY A 68 9.11 -0.78 14.32
C GLY A 68 8.70 -0.39 15.73
N ASN A 69 7.87 -1.23 16.34
CA ASN A 69 7.52 -1.14 17.74
C ASN A 69 8.22 -2.26 18.54
N SER A 70 8.32 -2.08 19.86
CA SER A 70 8.93 -3.07 20.76
C SER A 70 8.21 -4.42 20.76
N SER A 71 6.97 -4.49 20.28
CA SER A 71 6.16 -5.72 20.20
C SER A 71 6.32 -6.50 18.89
N THR A 72 7.18 -6.04 17.96
CA THR A 72 7.35 -6.69 16.65
C THR A 72 7.91 -8.11 16.80
N ARG A 73 7.19 -9.10 16.25
CA ARG A 73 7.59 -10.51 16.24
C ARG A 73 8.56 -10.81 15.09
N TRP A 74 9.79 -10.33 15.18
CA TRP A 74 10.81 -10.41 14.12
C TRP A 74 11.06 -11.82 13.57
N GLY A 75 11.05 -12.85 14.41
CA GLY A 75 11.23 -14.25 13.95
C GLY A 75 10.09 -14.73 13.05
N LEU A 76 8.85 -14.35 13.34
CA LEU A 76 7.69 -14.68 12.50
C LEU A 76 7.69 -13.85 11.22
N LEU A 77 8.12 -12.58 11.29
CA LEU A 77 8.31 -11.73 10.11
C LEU A 77 9.33 -12.36 9.15
N LYS A 78 10.52 -12.74 9.64
CA LYS A 78 11.55 -13.44 8.84
C LYS A 78 10.96 -14.67 8.16
N LYS A 79 10.22 -15.49 8.90
CA LYS A 79 9.57 -16.71 8.34
C LYS A 79 8.57 -16.40 7.22
N ARG A 80 7.75 -15.36 7.36
CA ARG A 80 6.78 -14.97 6.33
C ARG A 80 7.45 -14.39 5.09
N LEU A 81 8.47 -13.54 5.28
CA LEU A 81 9.26 -13.00 4.16
C LEU A 81 9.96 -14.12 3.39
N LEU A 82 10.60 -15.07 4.09
CA LEU A 82 11.23 -16.25 3.47
C LEU A 82 10.23 -17.08 2.67
N GLY A 83 9.02 -17.28 3.21
CA GLY A 83 7.95 -17.99 2.51
C GLY A 83 7.60 -17.31 1.19
N GLU A 84 7.43 -16.01 1.18
CA GLU A 84 7.11 -15.25 -0.04
C GLU A 84 8.27 -15.23 -1.04
N SER A 85 9.51 -15.11 -0.56
CA SER A 85 10.74 -15.08 -1.37
C SER A 85 11.11 -16.43 -1.99
N SER A 86 10.60 -17.54 -1.47
CA SER A 86 10.91 -18.90 -1.95
C SER A 86 9.87 -19.47 -2.92
N LEU A 87 8.73 -18.79 -3.09
CA LEU A 87 7.69 -19.23 -4.02
C LEU A 87 8.12 -18.97 -5.46
N LEU A 88 8.20 -20.04 -6.26
CA LEU A 88 8.40 -19.97 -7.70
C LEU A 88 7.23 -19.22 -8.37
N PRO A 89 7.43 -18.56 -9.53
CA PRO A 89 6.40 -17.78 -10.18
C PRO A 89 5.22 -18.67 -10.58
N THR A 90 4.04 -18.44 -10.01
CA THR A 90 2.78 -18.95 -10.58
C THR A 90 2.44 -18.08 -11.78
N LYS A 91 2.38 -18.67 -12.99
CA LYS A 91 1.89 -17.98 -14.18
C LYS A 91 0.43 -17.61 -13.97
N ILE A 92 0.14 -16.33 -13.81
CA ILE A 92 -1.21 -15.80 -13.91
C ILE A 92 -1.45 -15.53 -15.40
N THR A 93 -2.56 -16.05 -15.93
CA THR A 93 -3.03 -15.82 -17.29
C THR A 93 -3.45 -14.36 -17.43
N ASP A 94 -2.85 -13.66 -18.40
CA ASP A 94 -3.30 -12.35 -18.86
C ASP A 94 -4.73 -12.49 -19.38
N ASP A 95 -5.68 -11.75 -18.81
CA ASP A 95 -6.84 -11.25 -19.53
C ASP A 95 -7.39 -9.98 -18.86
N MET A 96 -7.82 -9.06 -19.74
CA MET A 96 -8.49 -7.77 -19.52
C MET A 96 -7.64 -6.53 -19.17
N LEU A 97 -7.33 -5.76 -20.21
CA LEU A 97 -7.20 -4.30 -20.14
C LEU A 97 -8.13 -3.66 -21.18
N HIS A 98 -9.34 -3.31 -20.76
CA HIS A 98 -10.11 -2.21 -21.33
C HIS A 98 -10.59 -1.35 -20.17
N LEU A 99 -9.87 -0.26 -19.93
CA LEU A 99 -10.20 0.72 -18.91
C LEU A 99 -11.03 1.83 -19.57
N GLU A 100 -12.32 1.87 -19.26
CA GLU A 100 -13.13 3.08 -19.40
C GLU A 100 -13.12 3.81 -18.05
N ILE A 101 -12.83 5.10 -18.08
CA ILE A 101 -12.76 5.97 -16.90
C ILE A 101 -14.16 6.56 -16.67
N PRO A 102 -14.87 6.28 -15.56
CA PRO A 102 -15.95 7.13 -15.12
C PRO A 102 -15.34 8.35 -14.42
N ASP A 103 -15.57 9.50 -15.01
CA ASP A 103 -15.34 10.81 -14.41
C ASP A 103 -16.29 11.01 -13.22
N GLU A 104 -15.98 11.99 -12.37
CA GLU A 104 -16.74 12.46 -11.19
C GLU A 104 -16.30 11.94 -9.81
N LEU A 105 -15.37 12.66 -9.17
CA LEU A 105 -15.61 13.18 -7.81
C LEU A 105 -14.73 14.40 -7.51
N GLN A 106 -15.22 15.59 -7.86
CA GLN A 106 -14.73 16.84 -7.30
C GLN A 106 -15.29 17.06 -5.88
N ASN A 107 -14.46 17.68 -5.05
CA ASN A 107 -14.75 18.33 -3.76
C ASN A 107 -14.80 17.43 -2.52
N LEU A 108 -13.62 17.18 -1.94
CA LEU A 108 -13.43 17.30 -0.48
C LEU A 108 -11.93 17.55 -0.19
N GLN A 109 -11.68 18.63 0.55
CA GLN A 109 -10.39 19.26 0.83
C GLN A 109 -9.44 18.33 1.59
N THR A 110 -8.28 18.04 1.01
CA THR A 110 -7.00 17.94 1.74
C THR A 110 -5.88 18.47 0.84
N SER A 111 -5.14 19.44 1.34
CA SER A 111 -4.02 20.13 0.68
C SER A 111 -2.74 19.27 0.65
N SER A 112 -2.82 18.05 0.11
CA SER A 112 -1.64 17.23 -0.18
C SER A 112 -1.55 17.04 -1.69
N SER A 113 -0.65 17.76 -2.34
CA SER A 113 -0.41 17.59 -3.77
C SER A 113 0.36 16.29 -3.97
N VAL A 114 -0.30 15.26 -4.48
CA VAL A 114 0.38 14.13 -5.11
C VAL A 114 0.84 14.61 -6.47
N SER A 115 2.12 14.45 -6.79
CA SER A 115 2.64 14.65 -8.14
C SER A 115 3.28 13.37 -8.63
N VAL A 116 2.88 12.95 -9.83
CA VAL A 116 3.48 11.83 -10.53
C VAL A 116 4.02 12.36 -11.85
N THR A 117 5.31 12.16 -12.10
CA THR A 117 5.95 12.51 -13.37
C THR A 117 6.57 11.28 -13.99
N MET A 118 6.63 11.26 -15.32
CA MET A 118 7.26 10.19 -16.07
C MET A 118 8.31 10.74 -17.00
N ASP A 119 9.48 10.11 -17.01
CA ASP A 119 10.60 10.46 -17.87
C ASP A 119 11.15 9.22 -18.59
N ASN A 120 11.48 9.40 -19.88
CA ASN A 120 12.08 8.38 -20.72
C ASN A 120 13.49 8.75 -21.18
N SER A 121 14.05 9.87 -20.71
CA SER A 121 15.36 10.39 -21.10
C SER A 121 16.51 9.82 -20.25
N LEU A 122 16.25 9.53 -18.98
CA LEU A 122 17.26 9.02 -18.03
C LEU A 122 17.60 7.53 -18.20
N SER A 123 16.84 6.78 -19.01
CA SER A 123 17.15 5.39 -19.34
C SER A 123 16.76 5.04 -20.77
N PRO A 124 17.63 4.33 -21.54
CA PRO A 124 17.24 3.84 -22.86
C PRO A 124 16.18 2.73 -22.78
N ALA A 125 16.18 1.94 -21.70
CA ALA A 125 15.38 0.72 -21.57
C ALA A 125 14.16 0.84 -20.65
N HIS A 126 14.12 1.84 -19.77
CA HIS A 126 13.09 1.96 -18.73
C HIS A 126 12.36 3.31 -18.82
N THR A 127 11.14 3.36 -18.28
CA THR A 127 10.48 4.62 -17.94
C THR A 127 10.75 4.91 -16.47
N LEU A 128 11.26 6.10 -16.16
CA LEU A 128 11.34 6.59 -14.79
C LEU A 128 9.97 7.15 -14.41
N VAL A 129 9.42 6.70 -13.28
CA VAL A 129 8.26 7.30 -12.61
C VAL A 129 8.76 7.94 -11.33
N GLN A 130 8.54 9.23 -11.18
CA GLN A 130 8.87 9.97 -9.97
C GLN A 130 7.57 10.36 -9.28
N ILE A 131 7.45 10.02 -8.01
CA ILE A 131 6.26 10.26 -7.21
C ILE A 131 6.69 11.10 -6.01
N ALA A 132 6.05 12.24 -5.83
CA ALA A 132 6.15 13.02 -4.61
C ALA A 132 4.76 13.16 -3.99
N CYS A 133 4.64 12.76 -2.73
CA CYS A 133 3.38 12.82 -1.99
C CYS A 133 3.62 12.94 -0.49
N GLN A 134 2.52 13.03 0.27
CA GLN A 134 2.58 12.92 1.71
C GLN A 134 2.68 11.43 2.09
N ASP A 135 3.62 11.12 2.97
CA ASP A 135 3.82 9.78 3.51
C ASP A 135 2.62 9.35 4.36
N HIS A 136 2.27 8.07 4.21
CA HIS A 136 1.25 7.42 5.00
C HIS A 136 1.59 5.94 5.18
N LYS A 137 1.00 5.35 6.22
CA LYS A 137 1.12 3.94 6.55
C LYS A 137 0.77 3.08 5.33
N GLY A 138 1.72 2.30 4.82
CA GLY A 138 1.49 1.42 3.67
C GLY A 138 1.67 2.06 2.28
N LEU A 139 2.16 3.30 2.20
CA LEU A 139 2.36 4.02 0.94
C LEU A 139 3.09 3.20 -0.14
N LEU A 140 4.24 2.60 0.18
CA LEU A 140 5.00 1.81 -0.80
C LEU A 140 4.23 0.56 -1.26
N TYR A 141 3.41 -0.03 -0.39
CA TYR A 141 2.51 -1.12 -0.78
C TYR A 141 1.44 -0.62 -1.76
N ASP A 142 0.81 0.53 -1.48
CA ASP A 142 -0.24 1.08 -2.34
C ASP A 142 0.29 1.39 -3.75
N ILE A 143 1.50 1.98 -3.86
CA ILE A 143 2.18 2.25 -5.13
C ILE A 143 2.48 0.95 -5.89
N LEU A 144 3.18 0.00 -5.23
CA LEU A 144 3.62 -1.23 -5.89
C LEU A 144 2.47 -2.16 -6.22
N ARG A 145 1.36 -2.11 -5.47
CA ARG A 145 0.11 -2.78 -5.82
C ARG A 145 -0.42 -2.25 -7.14
N THR A 146 -0.53 -0.92 -7.28
CA THR A 146 -1.03 -0.33 -8.53
C THR A 146 -0.16 -0.75 -9.72
N LEU A 147 1.17 -0.74 -9.58
CA LEU A 147 2.04 -1.24 -10.65
C LEU A 147 1.84 -2.73 -10.94
N LYS A 148 1.67 -3.55 -9.90
CA LYS A 148 1.40 -4.99 -10.00
C LYS A 148 0.09 -5.28 -10.74
N ASP A 149 -0.98 -4.57 -10.40
CA ASP A 149 -2.31 -4.75 -11.01
C ASP A 149 -2.29 -4.40 -12.52
N TYR A 150 -1.43 -3.46 -12.93
CA TYR A 150 -1.21 -3.10 -14.35
C TYR A 150 -0.17 -3.99 -15.06
N ASN A 151 0.31 -5.06 -14.42
CA ASN A 151 1.35 -5.96 -14.94
C ASN A 151 2.64 -5.20 -15.33
N ILE A 152 2.96 -4.14 -14.57
CA ILE A 152 4.17 -3.33 -14.73
C ILE A 152 5.24 -3.85 -13.77
N LYS A 153 6.44 -4.07 -14.30
CA LYS A 153 7.59 -4.53 -13.51
C LYS A 153 8.47 -3.35 -13.10
N THR A 154 8.95 -3.37 -11.87
CA THR A 154 9.91 -2.39 -11.34
C THR A 154 11.32 -2.99 -11.39
N SER A 155 12.19 -2.43 -12.22
CA SER A 155 13.58 -2.86 -12.34
C SER A 155 14.48 -2.28 -11.26
N TYR A 156 14.29 -0.99 -10.99
CA TYR A 156 15.00 -0.27 -9.93
C TYR A 156 14.02 0.62 -9.18
N GLY A 157 14.20 0.78 -7.88
CA GLY A 157 13.37 1.65 -7.08
C GLY A 157 14.16 2.27 -5.94
N ARG A 158 13.89 3.54 -5.67
CA ARG A 158 14.35 4.24 -4.47
C ARG A 158 13.17 4.92 -3.83
N PHE A 159 12.99 4.66 -2.54
CA PHE A 159 11.96 5.27 -1.70
C PHE A 159 12.64 5.98 -0.54
N THR A 160 12.32 7.25 -0.30
CA THR A 160 12.84 8.00 0.83
C THR A 160 11.78 8.92 1.42
N ILE A 161 11.55 8.81 2.73
CA ILE A 161 10.80 9.81 3.48
C ILE A 161 11.73 10.97 3.85
N LYS A 162 11.36 12.18 3.45
CA LYS A 162 11.98 13.46 3.83
C LYS A 162 11.32 14.04 5.08
N GLN A 163 11.82 15.21 5.50
CA GLN A 163 11.25 15.96 6.63
C GLN A 163 9.76 16.29 6.37
N ARG A 164 8.97 16.40 7.46
CA ARG A 164 7.54 16.75 7.44
C ARG A 164 6.62 15.77 6.71
N ARG A 165 6.95 14.47 6.68
CA ARG A 165 6.16 13.43 5.98
C ARG A 165 6.06 13.67 4.46
N ASN A 166 6.99 14.39 3.84
CA ASN A 166 7.06 14.40 2.38
C ASN A 166 7.90 13.20 1.94
N CYS A 167 7.44 12.43 0.97
CA CYS A 167 8.21 11.31 0.43
C CYS A 167 8.54 11.55 -1.05
N GLU A 168 9.70 11.05 -1.46
CA GLU A 168 10.08 10.97 -2.86
C GLU A 168 10.37 9.51 -3.21
N ILE A 169 9.79 9.09 -4.33
CA ILE A 169 9.91 7.74 -4.86
C ILE A 169 10.32 7.85 -6.32
N ASP A 170 11.44 7.22 -6.67
CA ASP A 170 11.90 7.07 -8.05
C ASP A 170 11.84 5.59 -8.43
N LEU A 171 11.04 5.24 -9.43
CA LEU A 171 10.88 3.87 -9.91
C LEU A 171 11.22 3.78 -11.40
N PHE A 172 12.18 2.93 -11.76
CA PHE A 172 12.42 2.54 -13.15
C PHE A 172 11.55 1.33 -13.47
N ILE A 173 10.58 1.54 -14.37
CA ILE A 173 9.58 0.54 -14.72
C ILE A 173 9.65 0.11 -16.19
N VAL A 174 9.15 -1.09 -16.45
CA VAL A 174 8.92 -1.64 -17.79
C VAL A 174 7.55 -2.32 -17.86
N GLN A 175 6.97 -2.32 -19.06
CA GLN A 175 5.73 -3.06 -19.34
C GLN A 175 5.99 -4.57 -19.31
N ALA A 176 4.91 -5.36 -19.37
CA ALA A 176 4.97 -6.82 -19.44
C ALA A 176 5.80 -7.34 -20.62
N ASP A 177 5.84 -6.61 -21.74
CA ASP A 177 6.65 -6.91 -22.93
C ASP A 177 8.15 -6.57 -22.78
N GLY A 178 8.54 -6.05 -21.61
CA GLY A 178 9.91 -5.64 -21.29
C GLY A 178 10.33 -4.29 -21.86
N LYS A 179 9.42 -3.53 -22.47
CA LYS A 179 9.72 -2.20 -23.04
C LYS A 179 9.27 -1.08 -22.11
N LYS A 180 9.94 0.07 -22.23
CA LYS A 180 9.48 1.32 -21.59
C LYS A 180 8.13 1.78 -22.14
N ILE A 181 7.39 2.55 -21.35
CA ILE A 181 6.11 3.13 -21.77
C ILE A 181 6.42 4.35 -22.62
N VAL A 182 6.29 4.23 -23.94
CA VAL A 182 6.55 5.34 -24.89
C VAL A 182 5.28 6.14 -25.19
N ASP A 183 4.12 5.49 -25.17
CA ASP A 183 2.84 6.11 -25.48
C ASP A 183 2.43 7.13 -24.38
N PRO A 184 2.31 8.43 -24.72
CA PRO A 184 1.93 9.47 -23.76
C PRO A 184 0.55 9.25 -23.13
N ASN A 185 -0.38 8.59 -23.83
CA ASN A 185 -1.70 8.31 -23.29
C ASN A 185 -1.63 7.24 -22.20
N LYS A 186 -0.81 6.19 -22.39
CA LYS A 186 -0.57 5.17 -21.36
C LYS A 186 0.16 5.75 -20.15
N GLN A 187 1.13 6.65 -20.37
CA GLN A 187 1.81 7.35 -19.29
C GLN A 187 0.82 8.19 -18.47
N ARG A 188 -0.01 8.99 -19.15
CA ARG A 188 -1.02 9.81 -18.48
C ARG A 188 -2.04 8.97 -17.72
N ALA A 189 -2.54 7.89 -18.32
CA ALA A 189 -3.48 6.99 -17.67
C ALA A 189 -2.90 6.39 -16.37
N LEU A 190 -1.66 5.89 -16.42
CA LEU A 190 -0.98 5.36 -15.24
C LEU A 190 -0.69 6.45 -14.19
N SER A 191 -0.29 7.65 -14.63
CA SER A 191 -0.06 8.80 -13.75
C SER A 191 -1.33 9.19 -12.99
N CYS A 192 -2.43 9.41 -13.71
CA CYS A 192 -3.72 9.76 -13.11
C CYS A 192 -4.21 8.67 -12.16
N HIS A 193 -4.02 7.40 -12.51
CA HIS A 193 -4.43 6.31 -11.64
C HIS A 193 -3.59 6.23 -10.36
N LEU A 194 -2.25 6.39 -10.45
CA LEU A 194 -1.39 6.50 -9.27
C LEU A 194 -1.80 7.70 -8.40
N GLU A 195 -2.06 8.87 -9.00
CA GLU A 195 -2.53 10.05 -8.27
C GLU A 195 -3.82 9.79 -7.51
N MET A 196 -4.83 9.19 -8.17
CA MET A 196 -6.10 8.83 -7.54
C MET A 196 -5.92 7.87 -6.36
N GLU A 197 -5.15 6.80 -6.55
CA GLU A 197 -4.91 5.79 -5.52
C GLU A 197 -4.14 6.35 -4.32
N LEU A 198 -3.25 7.32 -4.54
CA LEU A 198 -2.46 7.94 -3.47
C LEU A 198 -3.19 9.06 -2.76
N LEU A 199 -4.11 9.76 -3.44
CA LEU A 199 -4.96 10.77 -2.81
C LEU A 199 -5.96 10.14 -1.84
N ARG A 200 -6.50 8.95 -2.17
CA ARG A 200 -7.46 8.23 -1.31
C ARG A 200 -7.21 6.70 -1.36
N PRO A 201 -6.17 6.20 -0.66
CA PRO A 201 -5.87 4.75 -0.65
C PRO A 201 -6.99 3.90 -0.06
N LEU A 202 -7.75 4.48 0.86
CA LEU A 202 -9.01 3.94 1.38
C LEU A 202 -10.11 4.99 1.25
N ARG A 203 -11.37 4.53 1.27
CA ARG A 203 -12.54 5.42 1.35
C ARG A 203 -13.20 5.21 2.71
N VAL A 204 -13.36 6.27 3.48
CA VAL A 204 -14.02 6.26 4.79
C VAL A 204 -15.25 7.13 4.68
N ALA A 205 -16.38 6.64 5.18
CA ALA A 205 -17.62 7.41 5.25
C ALA A 205 -18.42 6.99 6.48
N VAL A 206 -19.13 7.95 7.08
CA VAL A 206 -20.07 7.68 8.18
C VAL A 206 -21.47 8.03 7.71
N VAL A 207 -22.36 7.05 7.69
CA VAL A 207 -23.71 7.17 7.13
C VAL A 207 -24.77 6.86 8.18
N SER A 208 -25.99 7.35 7.97
CA SER A 208 -27.16 6.93 8.75
C SER A 208 -27.69 5.59 8.23
N ARG A 209 -28.00 4.66 9.13
CA ARG A 209 -28.75 3.43 8.84
C ARG A 209 -30.02 3.40 9.70
N GLY A 210 -31.02 4.17 9.28
CA GLY A 210 -32.21 4.41 10.09
C GLY A 210 -31.85 5.27 11.32
N PRO A 211 -32.17 4.85 12.56
CA PRO A 211 -31.75 5.56 13.76
C PRO A 211 -30.26 5.39 14.08
N ASP A 212 -29.61 4.35 13.54
CA ASP A 212 -28.24 3.99 13.90
C ASP A 212 -27.22 4.70 13.00
N THR A 213 -25.99 4.85 13.51
CA THR A 213 -24.84 5.31 12.73
C THR A 213 -24.00 4.13 12.27
N GLU A 214 -23.66 4.09 10.99
CA GLU A 214 -22.83 3.06 10.36
C GLU A 214 -21.56 3.67 9.78
N LEU A 215 -20.41 3.16 10.20
CA LEU A 215 -19.11 3.47 9.61
C LEU A 215 -18.83 2.51 8.46
N LEU A 216 -18.46 3.06 7.31
CA LEU A 216 -18.07 2.34 6.11
C LEU A 216 -16.61 2.63 5.79
N VAL A 217 -15.81 1.59 5.65
CA VAL A 217 -14.45 1.69 5.12
C VAL A 217 -14.33 0.76 3.92
N ALA A 218 -14.01 1.31 2.74
CA ALA A 218 -13.76 0.54 1.53
C ALA A 218 -12.26 0.50 1.24
N ASN A 219 -11.72 -0.72 1.21
CA ASN A 219 -10.33 -1.03 0.92
C ASN A 219 -10.24 -1.69 -0.46
N PRO A 220 -9.55 -1.11 -1.45
CA PRO A 220 -9.42 -1.76 -2.74
C PRO A 220 -8.55 -3.02 -2.64
N VAL A 221 -9.01 -4.10 -3.28
CA VAL A 221 -8.37 -5.42 -3.24
C VAL A 221 -7.45 -5.58 -4.46
N GLU A 222 -6.28 -6.17 -4.26
CA GLU A 222 -5.39 -6.59 -5.36
C GLU A 222 -6.12 -7.54 -6.30
N LEU A 223 -5.71 -7.61 -7.58
CA LEU A 223 -6.18 -8.67 -8.49
C LEU A 223 -5.87 -10.09 -7.97
N SER A 224 -4.89 -10.21 -7.07
CA SER A 224 -4.56 -11.46 -6.37
C SER A 224 -5.55 -11.84 -5.26
N GLY A 225 -6.58 -11.02 -5.01
CA GLY A 225 -7.58 -11.21 -3.96
C GLY A 225 -7.08 -10.83 -2.56
N LYS A 226 -5.88 -10.24 -2.44
CA LYS A 226 -5.31 -9.78 -1.16
C LYS A 226 -5.73 -8.33 -0.89
N GLY A 227 -6.25 -8.06 0.30
CA GLY A 227 -6.52 -6.70 0.76
C GLY A 227 -5.33 -6.07 1.50
N ARG A 228 -5.37 -4.74 1.64
CA ARG A 228 -4.49 -4.00 2.56
C ARG A 228 -4.61 -4.58 3.99
N PRO A 229 -3.50 -4.95 4.63
CA PRO A 229 -3.52 -5.52 5.98
C PRO A 229 -3.82 -4.47 7.04
N LEU A 230 -4.21 -4.94 8.23
CA LEU A 230 -4.50 -4.13 9.44
C LEU A 230 -5.67 -3.15 9.35
N VAL A 231 -6.41 -3.08 8.24
CA VAL A 231 -7.55 -2.15 8.09
C VAL A 231 -8.58 -2.34 9.21
N PHE A 232 -9.03 -3.57 9.47
CA PHE A 232 -9.97 -3.82 10.57
C PHE A 232 -9.38 -3.49 11.94
N HIS A 233 -8.11 -3.85 12.18
CA HIS A 233 -7.42 -3.52 13.42
C HIS A 233 -7.43 -2.01 13.66
N ASP A 234 -7.04 -1.23 12.66
CA ASP A 234 -6.95 0.22 12.73
C ASP A 234 -8.33 0.86 12.94
N ILE A 235 -9.37 0.36 12.27
CA ILE A 235 -10.76 0.79 12.51
C ILE A 235 -11.14 0.59 13.98
N THR A 236 -10.95 -0.63 14.51
CA THR A 236 -11.32 -0.95 15.89
C THR A 236 -10.49 -0.16 16.91
N LEU A 237 -9.22 0.11 16.61
CA LEU A 237 -8.33 0.91 17.46
C LEU A 237 -8.77 2.38 17.50
N ALA A 238 -9.10 2.97 16.35
CA ALA A 238 -9.62 4.33 16.28
C ALA A 238 -10.93 4.48 17.08
N LEU A 239 -11.88 3.55 16.90
CA LEU A 239 -13.15 3.55 17.63
C LEU A 239 -12.94 3.38 19.13
N LYS A 240 -12.01 2.50 19.54
CA LYS A 240 -11.62 2.35 20.95
C LYS A 240 -11.08 3.65 21.53
N MET A 241 -10.23 4.37 20.80
CA MET A 241 -9.68 5.67 21.25
C MET A 241 -10.76 6.75 21.35
N LEU A 242 -11.75 6.71 20.47
CA LEU A 242 -12.95 7.56 20.54
C LEU A 242 -13.93 7.14 21.64
N LYS A 243 -13.72 6.00 22.30
CA LYS A 243 -14.65 5.36 23.24
C LYS A 243 -16.02 5.08 22.59
N SER A 244 -16.03 4.80 21.28
CA SER A 244 -17.21 4.40 20.53
C SER A 244 -17.40 2.89 20.63
N CYS A 245 -18.60 2.47 20.99
CA CYS A 245 -18.96 1.06 21.08
C CYS A 245 -19.28 0.51 19.69
N ILE A 246 -18.80 -0.71 19.42
CA ILE A 246 -19.11 -1.45 18.19
C ILE A 246 -20.25 -2.40 18.50
N PHE A 247 -21.41 -2.17 17.90
CA PHE A 247 -22.55 -3.08 18.04
C PHE A 247 -22.38 -4.32 17.16
N SER A 248 -22.02 -4.12 15.89
CA SER A 248 -21.74 -5.20 14.95
C SER A 248 -20.73 -4.76 13.90
N ALA A 249 -19.99 -5.72 13.35
CA ALA A 249 -19.06 -5.49 12.26
C ALA A 249 -19.22 -6.58 11.20
N GLU A 250 -19.39 -6.18 9.95
CA GLU A 250 -19.46 -7.04 8.79
C GLU A 250 -18.35 -6.68 7.80
N ILE A 251 -17.73 -7.69 7.21
CA ILE A 251 -16.74 -7.52 6.13
C ILE A 251 -17.29 -8.21 4.91
N ARG A 252 -17.43 -7.47 3.80
CA ARG A 252 -17.95 -7.99 2.54
C ARG A 252 -17.00 -7.65 1.39
N ARG A 253 -17.00 -8.47 0.35
CA ARG A 253 -16.36 -8.14 -0.92
C ARG A 253 -17.40 -7.68 -1.91
N ASN A 254 -17.21 -6.48 -2.43
CA ASN A 254 -18.14 -5.83 -3.35
C ASN A 254 -17.39 -5.42 -4.61
N MET A 255 -18.01 -5.63 -5.77
CA MET A 255 -17.52 -5.07 -7.02
C MET A 255 -18.07 -3.65 -7.16
N ILE A 256 -17.18 -2.67 -7.33
CA ILE A 256 -17.55 -1.27 -7.60
C ILE A 256 -16.88 -0.89 -8.92
N GLY A 257 -17.67 -0.83 -9.99
CA GLY A 257 -17.13 -0.74 -11.35
C GLY A 257 -16.47 -2.06 -11.75
N ASP A 258 -15.22 -1.98 -12.21
CA ASP A 258 -14.37 -3.11 -12.60
C ASP A 258 -13.45 -3.61 -11.47
N ARG A 259 -13.58 -3.05 -10.26
CA ARG A 259 -12.65 -3.31 -9.15
C ARG A 259 -13.32 -3.87 -7.92
N GLU A 260 -12.69 -4.87 -7.32
CA GLU A 260 -13.12 -5.48 -6.06
C GLU A 260 -12.67 -4.63 -4.86
N PHE A 261 -13.59 -4.41 -3.93
CA PHE A 261 -13.34 -3.73 -2.66
C PHE A 261 -13.73 -4.63 -1.49
N GLU A 262 -12.89 -4.67 -0.48
CA GLU A 262 -13.24 -5.19 0.85
C GLU A 262 -13.86 -4.04 1.65
N VAL A 263 -15.17 -4.17 1.90
CA VAL A 263 -15.97 -3.15 2.58
C VAL A 263 -16.23 -3.60 4.01
N TYR A 264 -15.73 -2.80 4.95
CA TYR A 264 -15.92 -2.94 6.38
C TYR A 264 -17.11 -2.08 6.78
N ARG A 265 -18.17 -2.71 7.27
CA ARG A 265 -19.39 -2.05 7.75
C ARG A 265 -19.45 -2.23 9.25
N VAL A 266 -19.34 -1.15 10.01
CA VAL A 266 -19.32 -1.19 11.46
C VAL A 266 -20.51 -0.39 11.97
N LEU A 267 -21.47 -1.09 12.57
CA LEU A 267 -22.61 -0.46 13.23
C LEU A 267 -22.14 0.03 14.60
N LEU A 268 -22.29 1.33 14.84
CA LEU A 268 -21.89 1.96 16.09
C LEU A 268 -23.08 2.01 17.04
N ASP A 269 -22.83 1.68 18.30
CA ASP A 269 -23.84 1.80 19.37
C ASP A 269 -23.82 3.24 19.90
N GLU A 270 -24.87 3.98 19.60
CA GLU A 270 -25.14 5.29 20.18
C GLU A 270 -25.79 5.10 21.57
N GLY A 271 -24.99 4.70 22.57
CA GLY A 271 -25.46 4.67 23.96
C GLY A 271 -25.91 6.06 24.46
N GLU A 272 -26.35 6.17 25.72
CA GLU A 272 -26.85 7.44 26.32
C GLU A 272 -25.84 8.61 26.38
N SER A 273 -24.61 8.44 25.90
CA SER A 273 -23.61 9.49 25.81
C SER A 273 -23.87 10.45 24.65
N LEU A 274 -23.49 11.73 24.81
CA LEU A 274 -23.57 12.75 23.75
C LEU A 274 -23.03 12.21 22.41
N PRO A 275 -23.80 12.31 21.31
CA PRO A 275 -23.40 11.73 20.02
C PRO A 275 -22.11 12.39 19.52
N ILE A 276 -21.11 11.56 19.21
CA ILE A 276 -19.84 12.02 18.64
C ILE A 276 -20.12 12.52 17.22
N PRO A 277 -19.65 13.72 16.83
CA PRO A 277 -19.83 14.21 15.46
C PRO A 277 -19.27 13.23 14.43
N ARG A 278 -20.03 12.97 13.36
CA ARG A 278 -19.64 12.03 12.29
C ARG A 278 -18.28 12.35 11.67
N SER A 279 -18.00 13.63 11.46
CA SER A 279 -16.71 14.12 10.95
C SER A 279 -15.53 13.78 11.87
N LYS A 280 -15.76 13.71 13.19
CA LYS A 280 -14.74 13.30 14.16
C LYS A 280 -14.46 11.81 14.09
N ILE A 281 -15.49 10.98 13.88
CA ILE A 281 -15.34 9.54 13.69
C ILE A 281 -14.58 9.27 12.40
N GLU A 282 -15.03 9.86 11.29
CA GLU A 282 -14.41 9.73 9.97
C GLU A 282 -12.93 10.17 10.01
N GLY A 283 -12.65 11.34 10.57
CA GLY A 283 -11.29 11.87 10.68
C GLY A 283 -10.37 11.01 11.56
N ALA A 284 -10.86 10.50 12.69
CA ALA A 284 -10.04 9.65 13.56
C ALA A 284 -9.73 8.29 12.92
N VAL A 285 -10.72 7.67 12.28
CA VAL A 285 -10.53 6.40 11.55
C VAL A 285 -9.59 6.60 10.37
N TRP A 286 -9.76 7.70 9.62
CA TRP A 286 -8.86 8.07 8.53
C TRP A 286 -7.42 8.25 9.00
N ASN A 287 -7.19 9.04 10.05
CA ASN A 287 -5.85 9.28 10.59
C ASN A 287 -5.18 7.99 11.07
N MET A 288 -5.92 7.11 11.74
CA MET A 288 -5.41 5.81 12.20
C MET A 288 -5.02 4.90 11.03
N LEU A 289 -5.84 4.84 9.98
CA LEU A 289 -5.56 4.06 8.77
C LEU A 289 -4.35 4.58 8.00
N MET A 290 -4.16 5.90 8.00
CA MET A 290 -3.03 6.58 7.34
C MET A 290 -1.78 6.67 8.22
N GLY A 291 -1.88 6.33 9.51
CA GLY A 291 -0.77 6.46 10.47
C GLY A 291 -0.39 7.92 10.72
N TRP A 292 -1.37 8.82 10.73
CA TRP A 292 -1.16 10.27 10.86
C TRP A 292 -1.31 10.83 12.27
N ASP A 293 -1.64 9.98 13.23
CA ASP A 293 -1.78 10.31 14.65
C ASP A 293 -0.53 10.96 15.27
#